data_AF-A0A7C7GTB3-F1
#
_entry.id   AF-A0A7C7GTB3-F1
#
_cell.length_a   1.000
_cell.length_b   1.000
_cell.length_c   1.000
_cell.angle_alpha   90.00
_cell.angle_beta   90.00
_cell.angle_gamma   90.00
#
_symmetry.space_group_name_H-M   'P 1'
#
loop_
_entity.id
_entity.type
_entity.pdbx_description
1 polymer ?
#
loop_
_entity_poly.entity_id
_entity_poly.type
_entity_poly.pdbx_seq_one_letter_code
_entity_poly.pdbx_strand_id
1 'polypeptide(L)'
;MQKIIFFLVLVVFVFGMGCSGEKDASKVPDSKVSKDVLASLPEGPLNLPAESDPEANTHNEEGISHYKEGHFDIALKHFREAGKIQSEIGEIHFNEALALDKLGDHGDAAKHFKVAEENANGNTLILESKILLAHTR
;
A
#
# COMPACT_ATOMS: atom_id res chain seq x y z
N MET A 1 3.29 41.02 -51.76
CA MET A 1 4.03 41.36 -50.53
C MET A 1 3.06 41.97 -49.53
N GLN A 2 3.08 41.44 -48.30
CA GLN A 2 2.70 42.11 -47.05
C GLN A 2 1.22 42.43 -46.82
N LYS A 3 0.55 41.59 -46.03
CA LYS A 3 -0.08 41.97 -44.74
C LYS A 3 -0.58 40.72 -44.02
N ILE A 4 0.21 40.35 -43.02
CA ILE A 4 -0.07 39.37 -41.98
C ILE A 4 -1.27 39.91 -41.18
N ILE A 5 -2.40 39.20 -41.24
CA ILE A 5 -3.49 39.34 -40.27
C ILE A 5 -3.39 38.13 -39.36
N PHE A 6 -2.62 38.34 -38.30
CA PHE A 6 -2.68 37.61 -37.05
C PHE A 6 -4.08 37.80 -36.44
N PHE A 7 -4.52 36.84 -35.61
CA PHE A 7 -5.79 36.82 -34.86
C PHE A 7 -7.01 36.22 -35.58
N LEU A 8 -7.14 34.89 -35.49
CA LEU A 8 -8.27 34.31 -34.76
C LEU A 8 -7.92 32.89 -34.32
N VAL A 9 -7.40 32.83 -33.10
CA VAL A 9 -7.35 31.62 -32.27
C VAL A 9 -8.79 31.18 -32.05
N LEU A 10 -9.13 29.98 -32.50
CA LEU A 10 -10.25 29.23 -31.94
C LEU A 10 -9.84 27.76 -31.82
N VAL A 11 -8.80 27.55 -31.01
CA VAL A 11 -8.60 26.29 -30.30
C VAL A 11 -9.68 26.26 -29.23
N VAL A 12 -10.78 25.57 -29.49
CA VAL A 12 -11.71 25.16 -28.43
C VAL A 12 -11.47 23.67 -28.21
N PHE A 13 -10.36 23.43 -27.51
CA PHE A 13 -10.03 22.18 -26.85
C PHE A 13 -10.94 22.13 -25.61
N VAL A 14 -12.12 21.53 -25.72
CA VAL A 14 -12.95 21.26 -24.54
C VAL A 14 -12.39 20.02 -23.85
N PHE A 15 -11.27 20.21 -23.16
CA PHE A 15 -10.97 19.45 -21.96
C PHE A 15 -11.66 20.18 -20.79
N GLY A 16 -12.93 19.83 -20.56
CA GLY A 16 -13.53 19.93 -19.22
C GLY A 16 -13.45 18.51 -18.65
N MET A 17 -12.49 18.19 -17.77
CA MET A 17 -12.51 18.57 -16.36
C MET A 17 -13.91 18.39 -15.77
N GLY A 18 -14.13 17.18 -15.25
CA GLY A 18 -15.31 16.78 -14.52
C GLY A 18 -14.96 15.63 -13.60
N CYS A 19 -14.10 15.89 -12.62
CA CYS A 19 -13.98 15.06 -11.43
C CYS A 19 -15.35 15.05 -10.74
N SER A 20 -15.93 13.87 -10.58
CA SER A 20 -16.80 13.60 -9.44
C SER A 20 -16.33 12.29 -8.85
N GLY A 21 -15.44 12.40 -7.88
CA GLY A 21 -15.09 11.30 -7.01
C GLY A 21 -16.29 10.98 -6.14
N GLU A 22 -16.92 9.85 -6.42
CA GLU A 22 -17.77 9.20 -5.43
C GLU A 22 -16.82 8.51 -4.45
N LYS A 23 -16.61 9.17 -3.31
CA LYS A 23 -16.01 8.58 -2.13
C LYS A 23 -17.02 7.58 -1.59
N ASP A 24 -17.00 6.37 -2.11
CA ASP A 24 -17.56 5.25 -1.38
C ASP A 24 -16.72 5.09 -0.12
N ALA A 25 -17.27 5.59 0.98
CA ALA A 25 -16.84 5.26 2.31
C ALA A 25 -16.90 3.73 2.43
N SER A 26 -15.78 3.08 2.16
CA SER A 26 -15.51 1.71 2.57
C SER A 26 -15.59 1.69 4.08
N LYS A 27 -16.81 1.43 4.53
CA LYS A 27 -17.20 0.93 5.82
C LYS A 27 -16.04 0.13 6.42
N VAL A 28 -15.40 0.68 7.44
CA VAL A 28 -14.59 -0.10 8.37
C VAL A 28 -15.49 -1.25 8.79
N PRO A 29 -15.17 -2.52 8.48
CA PRO A 29 -15.96 -3.62 8.97
C PRO A 29 -15.82 -3.58 10.49
N ASP A 30 -16.96 -3.39 11.14
CA ASP A 30 -17.10 -3.51 12.58
C ASP A 30 -16.30 -4.71 13.08
N SER A 31 -15.58 -4.43 14.17
CA SER A 31 -14.85 -5.33 15.03
C SER A 31 -15.66 -6.59 15.36
N LYS A 32 -15.56 -7.59 14.47
CA LYS A 32 -15.75 -9.04 14.68
C LYS A 32 -15.56 -9.72 13.33
N VAL A 33 -14.32 -9.70 12.84
CA VAL A 33 -13.94 -10.63 11.79
C VAL A 33 -13.90 -12.01 12.44
N SER A 34 -14.92 -12.82 12.17
CA SER A 34 -15.00 -14.21 12.61
C SER A 34 -13.72 -14.93 12.16
N LYS A 35 -13.07 -15.64 13.09
CA LYS A 35 -11.80 -16.37 12.89
C LYS A 35 -11.80 -17.28 11.65
N ASP A 36 -12.98 -17.66 11.20
CA ASP A 36 -13.22 -18.59 10.10
C ASP A 36 -13.14 -17.93 8.70
N VAL A 37 -13.27 -16.60 8.60
CA VAL A 37 -13.23 -15.87 7.31
C VAL A 37 -11.80 -15.54 6.88
N LEU A 38 -10.88 -15.32 7.83
CA LEU A 38 -9.47 -15.03 7.54
C LEU A 38 -8.73 -16.22 6.88
N ALA A 39 -9.25 -17.44 7.04
CA ALA A 39 -8.52 -18.64 6.68
C ALA A 39 -8.37 -18.88 5.15
N SER A 40 -9.10 -18.18 4.29
CA SER A 40 -9.13 -18.45 2.84
C SER A 40 -8.82 -17.27 1.91
N LEU A 41 -8.52 -16.07 2.45
CA LEU A 41 -8.09 -14.96 1.60
C LEU A 41 -6.56 -14.93 1.50
N PRO A 42 -5.99 -14.65 0.31
CA PRO A 42 -4.57 -14.37 0.20
C PRO A 42 -4.24 -13.16 1.07
N GLU A 43 -3.30 -13.32 1.99
CA GLU A 43 -2.83 -12.24 2.84
C GLU A 43 -2.17 -11.18 1.96
N GLY A 44 -2.69 -9.96 2.05
CA GLY A 44 -2.26 -8.81 1.26
C GLY A 44 -1.74 -7.69 2.15
N PRO A 45 -1.19 -6.63 1.56
CA PRO A 45 -0.60 -5.54 2.30
C PRO A 45 -1.66 -4.76 3.10
N LEU A 46 -1.24 -4.22 4.23
CA LEU A 46 -2.06 -3.57 5.24
C LEU A 46 -1.93 -2.05 5.16
N ASN A 47 -3.02 -1.33 5.43
CA ASN A 47 -2.96 0.12 5.64
C ASN A 47 -2.27 0.43 6.97
N LEU A 48 -1.68 1.62 7.08
CA LEU A 48 -1.06 2.06 8.33
C LEU A 48 -2.14 2.49 9.34
N PRO A 49 -1.82 2.52 10.65
CA PRO A 49 -2.68 3.11 11.66
C PRO A 49 -3.07 4.57 11.31
N ALA A 50 -4.28 4.99 11.71
CA ALA A 50 -4.82 6.31 11.34
C ALA A 50 -3.95 7.51 11.80
N GLU A 51 -3.17 7.34 12.86
CA GLU A 51 -2.29 8.37 13.44
C GLU A 51 -0.87 8.36 12.83
N SER A 52 -0.64 7.59 11.76
CA SER A 52 0.65 7.54 11.08
C SER A 52 0.95 8.84 10.35
N ASP A 53 2.23 9.09 10.11
CA ASP A 53 2.71 10.22 9.33
C ASP A 53 2.04 10.23 7.93
N PRO A 54 1.48 11.36 7.47
CA PRO A 54 0.78 11.42 6.19
C PRO A 54 1.64 11.06 4.98
N GLU A 55 2.94 11.37 4.99
CA GLU A 55 3.87 11.04 3.91
C GLU A 55 4.18 9.54 3.92
N ALA A 56 4.39 8.95 5.10
CA ALA A 56 4.52 7.50 5.24
C ALA A 56 3.26 6.77 4.75
N ASN A 57 2.07 7.26 5.11
CA ASN A 57 0.82 6.67 4.67
C ASN A 57 0.63 6.78 3.15
N THR A 58 1.00 7.92 2.55
CA THR A 58 0.94 8.11 1.10
C THR A 58 1.80 7.08 0.37
N HIS A 59 3.06 6.92 0.79
CA HIS A 59 3.94 5.90 0.24
C HIS A 59 3.36 4.49 0.46
N ASN A 60 2.83 4.18 1.64
CA ASN A 60 2.23 2.87 1.89
C ASN A 60 1.03 2.58 0.97
N GLU A 61 0.14 3.55 0.75
CA GLU A 61 -1.01 3.41 -0.16
C GLU A 61 -0.58 3.20 -1.62
N GLU A 62 0.43 3.93 -2.09
CA GLU A 62 1.02 3.71 -3.42
C GLU A 62 1.64 2.30 -3.53
N GLY A 63 2.35 1.86 -2.49
CA GLY A 63 2.91 0.51 -2.42
C GLY A 63 1.84 -0.57 -2.48
N ILE A 64 0.73 -0.40 -1.75
CA ILE A 64 -0.44 -1.29 -1.81
C ILE A 64 -1.03 -1.33 -3.24
N SER A 65 -1.14 -0.16 -3.90
CA SER A 65 -1.65 -0.09 -5.27
C SER A 65 -0.78 -0.90 -6.22
N HIS A 66 0.54 -0.67 -6.18
CA HIS A 66 1.49 -1.40 -7.02
C HIS A 66 1.53 -2.90 -6.71
N TYR A 67 1.42 -3.29 -5.44
CA TYR A 67 1.36 -4.70 -5.05
C TYR A 67 0.14 -5.41 -5.65
N LYS A 68 -1.03 -4.76 -5.62
CA LYS A 68 -2.27 -5.30 -6.22
C LYS A 68 -2.17 -5.48 -7.74
N GLU A 69 -1.36 -4.65 -8.40
CA GLU A 69 -1.05 -4.77 -9.83
C GLU A 69 0.02 -5.81 -10.15
N GLY A 70 0.69 -6.38 -9.13
CA GLY A 70 1.80 -7.32 -9.30
C GLY A 70 3.16 -6.64 -9.54
N HIS A 71 3.24 -5.32 -9.42
CA HIS A 71 4.47 -4.53 -9.53
C HIS A 71 5.28 -4.57 -8.23
N PHE A 72 5.71 -5.76 -7.80
CA PHE A 72 6.27 -5.98 -6.47
C PHE A 72 7.58 -5.22 -6.20
N ASP A 73 8.39 -5.00 -7.23
CA ASP A 73 9.62 -4.20 -7.13
C ASP A 73 9.33 -2.72 -6.86
N ILE A 74 8.27 -2.19 -7.47
CA ILE A 74 7.79 -0.83 -7.25
C ILE A 74 7.14 -0.73 -5.86
N ALA A 75 6.28 -1.69 -5.50
CA ALA A 75 5.66 -1.76 -4.19
C ALA A 75 6.70 -1.72 -3.06
N LEU A 76 7.76 -2.53 -3.18
CA LEU A 76 8.86 -2.57 -2.22
C LEU A 76 9.57 -1.21 -2.07
N LYS A 77 9.74 -0.45 -3.16
CA LYS A 77 10.33 0.90 -3.08
C LYS A 77 9.47 1.82 -2.23
N HIS A 78 8.17 1.86 -2.49
CA HIS A 78 7.26 2.71 -1.73
C HIS A 78 7.17 2.28 -0.25
N PHE A 79 7.08 0.98 0.04
CA PHE A 79 7.10 0.51 1.43
C PHE A 79 8.39 0.89 2.16
N ARG A 80 9.54 0.83 1.49
CA ARG A 80 10.83 1.31 2.06
C ARG A 80 10.86 2.81 2.29
N GLU A 81 10.27 3.63 1.42
CA GLU A 81 10.15 5.07 1.69
C GLU A 81 9.27 5.33 2.90
N ALA A 82 8.15 4.62 3.05
CA ALA A 82 7.33 4.68 4.27
C ALA A 82 8.16 4.29 5.52
N GLY A 83 8.95 3.23 5.44
CA GLY A 83 9.82 2.76 6.53
C GLY A 83 10.96 3.71 6.89
N LYS A 84 11.45 4.54 5.94
CA LYS A 84 12.41 5.60 6.24
C LYS A 84 11.79 6.75 7.03
N ILE A 85 10.48 6.97 6.87
CA ILE A 85 9.74 8.02 7.58
C ILE A 85 9.33 7.51 8.96
N GLN A 86 8.79 6.29 9.02
CA GLN A 86 8.42 5.62 10.27
C GLN A 86 8.85 4.16 10.27
N SER A 87 9.91 3.84 11.00
CA SER A 87 10.47 2.49 11.07
C SER A 87 9.81 1.61 12.15
N GLU A 88 8.99 2.17 13.02
CA GLU A 88 8.41 1.48 14.18
C GLU A 88 7.05 0.81 13.90
N ILE A 89 6.49 1.01 12.71
CA ILE A 89 5.16 0.52 12.35
C ILE A 89 5.26 -0.90 11.79
N GLY A 90 4.65 -1.88 12.50
CA GLY A 90 4.69 -3.28 12.11
C GLY A 90 4.10 -3.56 10.72
N GLU A 91 3.06 -2.83 10.33
CA GLU A 91 2.41 -2.94 9.02
C GLU A 91 3.35 -2.60 7.85
N ILE A 92 4.26 -1.64 8.02
CA ILE A 92 5.26 -1.30 6.99
C ILE A 92 6.20 -2.48 6.78
N HIS A 93 6.73 -3.05 7.86
CA HIS A 93 7.59 -4.22 7.78
C HIS A 93 6.86 -5.44 7.21
N PHE A 94 5.59 -5.63 7.55
CA PHE A 94 4.76 -6.68 6.98
C PHE A 94 4.63 -6.52 5.46
N ASN A 95 4.36 -5.30 5.00
CA ASN A 95 4.19 -4.99 3.58
C ASN A 95 5.50 -5.14 2.79
N GLU A 96 6.63 -4.69 3.34
CA GLU A 96 7.95 -4.93 2.76
C GLU A 96 8.23 -6.43 2.62
N ALA A 97 7.94 -7.21 3.66
CA ALA A 97 8.14 -8.65 3.67
C ALA A 97 7.28 -9.37 2.63
N LEU A 98 6.01 -8.97 2.46
CA LEU A 98 5.15 -9.49 1.41
C LEU A 98 5.73 -9.22 0.01
N ALA A 99 6.21 -8.00 -0.25
CA ALA A 99 6.79 -7.65 -1.54
C ALA A 99 8.10 -8.42 -1.81
N LEU A 100 8.96 -8.57 -0.79
CA LEU A 100 10.19 -9.37 -0.86
C LEU A 100 9.89 -10.85 -1.14
N ASP A 101 8.89 -11.43 -0.46
CA ASP A 101 8.46 -12.80 -0.69
C ASP A 101 8.00 -13.02 -2.14
N LYS A 102 7.19 -12.09 -2.67
CA LYS A 102 6.75 -12.12 -4.07
C LYS A 102 7.89 -11.99 -5.08
N LEU A 103 8.96 -11.31 -4.71
CA LEU A 103 10.20 -11.20 -5.50
C LEU A 103 11.12 -12.42 -5.34
N GLY A 104 10.80 -13.35 -4.44
CA GLY A 104 11.60 -14.55 -4.14
C GLY A 104 12.75 -14.30 -3.16
N ASP A 105 12.85 -13.10 -2.56
CA ASP A 105 13.84 -12.81 -1.52
C ASP A 105 13.31 -13.20 -0.15
N HIS A 106 13.17 -14.52 0.05
CA HIS A 106 12.64 -15.10 1.27
C HIS A 106 13.51 -14.82 2.50
N GLY A 107 14.82 -14.60 2.30
CA GLY A 107 15.76 -14.32 3.39
C GLY A 107 15.51 -12.95 4.01
N ASP A 108 15.37 -11.91 3.19
CA ASP A 108 15.03 -10.58 3.69
C ASP A 108 13.56 -10.48 4.10
N ALA A 109 12.65 -11.20 3.41
CA ALA A 109 11.26 -11.30 3.83
C ALA A 109 11.13 -11.80 5.28
N ALA A 110 11.82 -12.89 5.64
CA ALA A 110 11.80 -13.44 7.00
C ALA A 110 12.29 -12.44 8.06
N LYS A 111 13.30 -11.62 7.74
CA LYS A 111 13.77 -10.56 8.65
C LYS A 111 12.70 -9.52 8.90
N HIS A 112 12.07 -9.01 7.83
CA HIS A 112 11.02 -8.00 7.95
C HIS A 112 9.76 -8.57 8.61
N PHE A 113 9.39 -9.81 8.33
CA PHE A 113 8.28 -10.49 9.01
C PHE A 113 8.52 -10.61 10.52
N LYS A 114 9.74 -10.91 10.95
CA LYS A 114 10.08 -10.92 12.38
C LYS A 114 9.93 -9.54 13.02
N VAL A 115 10.41 -8.49 12.36
CA VAL A 115 10.24 -7.11 12.87
C VAL A 115 8.76 -6.71 12.91
N ALA A 116 7.97 -7.14 11.91
CA ALA A 116 6.52 -6.94 11.90
C ALA A 116 5.84 -7.63 13.09
N GLU A 117 6.21 -8.88 13.40
CA GLU A 117 5.70 -9.62 14.56
C GLU A 117 6.04 -8.89 15.88
N GLU A 118 7.28 -8.44 16.03
CA GLU A 118 7.76 -7.70 17.21
C GLU A 118 7.03 -6.36 17.40
N ASN A 119 6.69 -5.68 16.30
CA ASN A 119 6.03 -4.37 16.30
C ASN A 119 4.54 -4.44 15.95
N ALA A 120 3.92 -5.61 16.06
CA ALA A 120 2.52 -5.80 15.67
C ALA A 120 1.54 -5.00 16.54
N ASN A 121 1.93 -4.62 17.77
CA ASN A 121 1.09 -3.85 18.70
C ASN A 121 -0.32 -4.45 18.91
N GLY A 122 -0.42 -5.78 18.92
CA GLY A 122 -1.68 -6.52 19.05
C GLY A 122 -2.49 -6.63 17.76
N ASN A 123 -1.98 -6.17 16.62
CA ASN A 123 -2.60 -6.37 15.31
C ASN A 123 -2.61 -7.86 14.95
N THR A 124 -3.77 -8.49 15.08
CA THR A 124 -3.94 -9.92 14.82
C THR A 124 -3.79 -10.28 13.35
N LEU A 125 -3.94 -9.32 12.42
CA LEU A 125 -3.70 -9.56 10.99
C LEU A 125 -2.23 -9.89 10.73
N ILE A 126 -1.30 -9.32 11.51
CA ILE A 126 0.12 -9.64 11.46
C ILE A 126 0.40 -10.91 12.26
N LEU A 127 -0.05 -10.98 13.52
CA LEU A 127 0.29 -12.08 14.43
C LEU A 127 -0.26 -13.45 14.01
N GLU A 128 -1.41 -13.47 13.33
CA GLU A 128 -2.04 -14.69 12.82
C GLU A 128 -1.77 -14.91 11.32
N SER A 129 -0.92 -14.08 10.69
CA SER A 129 -0.57 -14.20 9.28
C SER A 129 0.14 -15.53 9.01
N LYS A 130 -0.45 -16.36 8.16
CA LYS A 130 0.11 -17.64 7.74
C LYS A 130 1.42 -17.45 6.98
N ILE A 131 1.54 -16.42 6.13
CA ILE A 131 2.78 -16.20 5.39
C ILE A 131 3.90 -15.76 6.33
N LEU A 132 3.62 -14.84 7.26
CA LEU A 132 4.58 -14.45 8.29
C LEU A 132 5.03 -15.66 9.10
N LEU A 133 4.07 -16.46 9.62
CA LEU A 133 4.37 -17.62 10.43
C LEU A 133 5.17 -18.69 9.66
N ALA A 134 4.95 -18.84 8.35
CA ALA A 134 5.73 -19.76 7.52
C ALA A 134 7.20 -19.33 7.36
N HIS A 135 7.51 -18.04 7.53
CA HIS A 135 8.87 -17.51 7.46
C HIS A 135 9.57 -17.45 8.83
N THR A 136 8.81 -17.42 9.94
CA THR A 136 9.37 -17.21 11.29
C THR A 136 9.37 -18.44 12.20
N ARG A 137 8.72 -19.54 11.80
CA ARG A 137 8.53 -20.73 12.65
C ARG A 137 9.22 -21.98 12.11
#